data_AF-A0A818FEF6-F1
#
_entry.id   AF-A0A818FEF6-F1
#
_cell.length_a   1.000
_cell.length_b   1.000
_cell.length_c   1.000
_cell.angle_alpha   90.00
_cell.angle_beta   90.00
_cell.angle_gamma   90.00
#
_symmetry.space_group_name_H-M   'P 1'
#
loop_
_entity.id
_entity.type
_entity.pdbx_description
1 polymer ?
#
loop_
_entity_poly.entity_id
_entity_poly.type
_entity_poly.pdbx_seq_one_letter_code
_entity_poly.pdbx_strand_id
1 'polypeptide(L)' 'KTRLESSSIQFDNEIKLKLYGLYKQSTVGICSNGKPGLTDFVGRAKWTAWSSLGKMSQQDAQKQYIQTVEQLLSSSTSNS' A
#
# COMPACT_ATOMS: atom_id res chain seq x y z
N LYS A 1 5.30 12.86 28.38
CA LYS A 1 5.67 12.21 27.09
C LYS A 1 4.38 12.09 26.29
N THR A 2 4.22 12.94 25.30
CA THR A 2 2.96 13.33 24.68
C THR A 2 2.26 12.15 24.00
N ARG A 3 1.01 11.91 24.39
CA ARG A 3 0.05 11.01 23.73
C ARG A 3 -0.20 11.58 22.34
N LEU A 4 0.50 11.06 21.33
CA LEU A 4 0.02 11.20 19.96
C LEU A 4 -1.27 10.37 19.91
N GLU A 5 -2.41 11.06 19.99
CA GLU A 5 -3.62 10.64 19.29
C GLU A 5 -3.24 10.61 17.81
N SER A 6 -2.58 9.54 17.40
CA SER A 6 -2.52 9.12 16.02
C SER A 6 -3.97 8.85 15.68
N SER A 7 -4.65 9.85 15.11
CA SER A 7 -5.91 9.70 14.38
C SER A 7 -5.67 8.61 13.35
N SER A 8 -5.82 7.37 13.82
CA SER A 8 -5.53 6.18 13.07
C SER A 8 -6.70 6.13 12.16
N ILE A 9 -6.55 6.72 10.97
CA ILE A 9 -7.42 6.39 9.87
C ILE A 9 -7.20 4.88 9.73
N GLN A 10 -8.12 4.11 10.31
CA GLN A 10 -8.08 2.67 10.38
C GLN A 10 -8.40 2.17 8.99
N PHE A 11 -7.45 2.35 8.08
CA PHE A 11 -7.52 1.75 6.78
C PHE A 11 -7.39 0.25 6.96
N ASP A 12 -8.26 -0.46 6.26
CA ASP A 12 -8.22 -1.91 6.20
C ASP A 12 -6.79 -2.38 5.86
N ASN A 13 -6.36 -3.50 6.46
CA ASN A 13 -5.01 -4.01 6.25
C ASN A 13 -4.73 -4.30 4.77
N GLU A 14 -5.76 -4.67 4.00
CA GLU A 14 -5.67 -4.87 2.56
C GLU A 14 -5.36 -3.57 1.82
N ILE A 15 -5.98 -2.46 2.23
CA ILE A 15 -5.70 -1.13 1.67
C ILE A 15 -4.27 -0.69 1.98
N LYS A 16 -3.81 -0.88 3.22
CA LYS A 16 -2.43 -0.56 3.62
C LYS A 16 -1.41 -1.35 2.79
N LEU A 17 -1.68 -2.63 2.54
CA LEU A 17 -0.83 -3.48 1.71
C LEU A 17 -0.86 -3.06 0.24
N LYS A 18 -2.03 -2.71 -0.30
CA LYS A 18 -2.17 -2.19 -1.67
C LYS A 18 -1.38 -0.88 -1.85
N LEU A 19 -1.55 0.08 -0.94
CA LEU A 19 -0.79 1.34 -0.96
C LEU A 19 0.71 1.09 -0.86
N TYR A 20 1.14 0.16 0.00
CA TYR A 20 2.55 -0.26 0.07
C TYR A 20 3.06 -0.80 -1.27
N GLY A 21 2.33 -1.72 -1.90
CA GLY A 21 2.71 -2.28 -3.19
C GLY A 21 2.85 -1.20 -4.27
N LEU A 22 1.84 -0.32 -4.37
CA LEU A 22 1.82 0.78 -5.34
C LEU A 22 2.95 1.78 -5.09
N TYR A 23 3.22 2.11 -3.83
CA TYR A 23 4.35 2.96 -3.44
C TYR A 23 5.70 2.33 -3.82
N LYS A 24 5.89 1.04 -3.57
CA LYS A 24 7.11 0.32 -3.96
C LYS A 24 7.26 0.25 -5.47
N GLN A 25 6.18 -0.02 -6.20
CA GLN A 25 6.22 -0.07 -7.65
C GLN A 25 6.47 1.31 -8.27
N SER A 26 5.94 2.39 -7.71
CA SER A 26 6.17 3.74 -8.24
C SER A 26 7.57 4.28 -7.94
N THR A 27 8.17 3.91 -6.80
CA THR A 27 9.50 4.39 -6.39
C THR A 27 10.65 3.51 -6.86
N VAL A 28 10.48 2.18 -6.75
CA VAL A 28 11.52 1.18 -7.07
C VAL A 28 11.30 0.58 -8.45
N GLY A 29 10.05 0.49 -8.92
CA GLY A 29 9.70 -0.26 -10.13
C GLY A 29 9.36 -1.71 -9.82
N ILE A 30 9.52 -2.58 -10.84
CA ILE A 30 9.11 -3.99 -10.81
C ILE A 30 9.74 -4.73 -9.64
N CYS A 31 8.91 -5.48 -8.90
CA CYS A 31 9.36 -6.31 -7.78
C CYS A 31 10.42 -7.32 -8.24
N SER A 32 11.68 -7.04 -7.86
CA SER A 32 12.85 -7.88 -8.17
C SER A 32 13.36 -8.63 -6.93
N ASN A 33 12.72 -8.40 -5.77
CA ASN A 33 13.12 -8.99 -4.51
C ASN A 33 12.70 -10.46 -4.42
N GLY A 34 13.55 -11.29 -3.82
CA GLY A 34 13.22 -12.68 -3.52
C GLY A 34 12.02 -12.80 -2.58
N LYS A 35 11.25 -13.87 -2.76
CA LYS A 35 10.06 -14.16 -1.95
C LYS A 35 10.48 -14.44 -0.49
N PRO A 36 9.97 -13.70 0.50
CA PRO A 36 10.33 -13.90 1.90
C PRO A 36 9.86 -15.26 2.43
N GLY A 37 10.51 -15.75 3.49
CA GLY A 37 10.27 -17.06 4.10
C GLY A 37 8.86 -17.21 4.69
N LEU A 38 8.41 -18.45 4.87
CA LEU A 38 7.04 -18.77 5.31
C LEU A 38 6.71 -18.30 6.73
N THR A 39 7.74 -18.08 7.56
CA THR A 39 7.59 -17.59 8.94
C THR A 39 7.39 -16.08 9.03
N ASP A 40 7.63 -15.33 7.94
CA ASP A 40 7.50 -13.88 7.90
C ASP A 40 6.20 -13.47 7.19
N PHE A 41 5.07 -13.62 7.90
CA PHE A 41 3.74 -13.36 7.34
C PHE A 41 3.57 -11.92 6.85
N VAL A 42 4.12 -10.94 7.56
CA VAL A 42 3.99 -9.52 7.23
C VAL A 42 4.83 -9.15 6.00
N GLY A 43 6.10 -9.55 5.95
CA GLY A 43 6.90 -9.29 4.76
C GLY A 43 6.40 -10.10 3.57
N ARG A 44 5.85 -11.29 3.77
CA ARG A 44 5.16 -12.06 2.72
C ARG A 44 3.93 -11.33 2.18
N ALA A 45 3.10 -10.74 3.03
CA ALA A 45 1.95 -9.96 2.59
C ALA A 45 2.39 -8.72 1.79
N LYS A 46 3.38 -7.98 2.30
CA LYS A 46 3.98 -6.82 1.62
C LYS A 46 4.59 -7.17 0.26
N TRP A 47 5.38 -8.25 0.23
CA TRP A 47 5.99 -8.77 -0.99
C TRP A 47 4.93 -9.22 -1.99
N THR A 48 3.88 -9.91 -1.52
CA THR A 48 2.76 -10.33 -2.37
C THR A 48 2.08 -9.12 -2.98
N ALA A 49 1.76 -8.10 -2.19
CA ALA A 49 1.11 -6.88 -2.69
C ALA A 49 1.96 -6.16 -3.76
N TRP A 50 3.28 -6.10 -3.58
CA TRP A 50 4.18 -5.51 -4.58
C TRP A 50 4.38 -6.41 -5.80
N SER A 51 4.61 -7.71 -5.61
CA SER A 51 4.81 -8.68 -6.68
C SER A 51 3.57 -8.84 -7.56
N SER A 52 2.37 -8.73 -7.00
CA SER A 52 1.11 -8.84 -7.76
C SER A 52 0.92 -7.70 -8.78
N LEU A 53 1.64 -6.59 -8.67
CA LEU A 53 1.61 -5.50 -9.65
C LEU A 53 2.41 -5.83 -10.93
N GLY A 54 3.26 -6.87 -10.89
CA GLY A 54 3.95 -7.38 -12.06
C GLY A 54 4.74 -6.31 -12.83
N LYS A 55 4.44 -6.17 -14.12
CA LYS A 55 5.12 -5.26 -15.06
C LYS A 55 4.53 -3.85 -15.10
N MET A 56 3.73 -3.46 -14.11
CA MET A 56 3.14 -2.13 -14.04
C MET A 56 4.24 -1.05 -14.04
N SER A 57 4.11 -0.04 -14.90
CA SER A 57 5.05 1.08 -14.96
C SER A 57 4.98 1.93 -13.69
N GLN A 58 6.09 2.59 -13.35
CA GLN A 58 6.15 3.48 -12.18
C GLN A 58 5.07 4.58 -12.22
N GLN A 59 4.86 5.17 -13.40
CA GLN A 59 3.83 6.19 -13.62
C GLN A 59 2.41 5.67 -13.38
N ASP A 60 2.13 4.44 -13.81
CA ASP A 60 0.80 3.83 -13.63
C ASP A 60 0.55 3.50 -12.15
N ALA A 61 1.56 2.95 -11.48
CA ALA A 61 1.52 2.72 -10.04
C ALA A 61 1.28 4.00 -9.23
N GLN A 62 1.91 5.12 -9.62
CA GLN A 62 1.69 6.42 -8.98
C GLN A 62 0.26 6.92 -9.18
N LYS A 63 -0.29 6.81 -10.40
CA LYS A 63 -1.69 7.19 -10.67
C LYS A 63 -2.66 6.37 -9.82
N GLN A 64 -2.46 5.06 -9.77
CA GLN A 64 -3.31 4.16 -8.96
C GLN A 64 -3.18 4.43 -7.46
N TYR A 65 -1.99 4.82 -6.98
CA TYR A 65 -1.77 5.22 -5.59
C TYR A 65 -2.63 6.45 -5.25
N ILE A 66 -2.53 7.51 -6.06
CA ILE A 66 -3.30 8.75 -5.88
C ILE A 66 -4.79 8.44 -5.89
N GLN A 67 -5.27 7.73 -6.90
CA GLN A 67 -6.69 7.35 -7.00
C GLN A 67 -7.17 6.56 -5.78
N THR A 68 -6.36 5.64 -5.26
CA THR A 68 -6.73 4.86 -4.06
C THR A 68 -6.81 5.78 -2.84
N VAL A 69 -5.88 6.70 -2.66
CA VAL A 69 -5.91 7.66 -1.54
C VAL A 69 -7.09 8.62 -1.66
N GLU A 70 -7.40 9.13 -2.85
CA GLU A 70 -8.56 9.99 -3.09
C GLU A 70 -9.87 9.28 -2.77
N GLN A 71 -10.02 8.02 -3.18
CA GLN A 71 -11.19 7.20 -2.84
C GLN A 71 -11.34 7.03 -1.32
N LEU A 72 -10.23 6.82 -0.61
CA LEU A 72 -10.22 6.67 0.84
C LEU A 72 -10.58 7.96 1.56
N LEU A 73 -10.06 9.10 1.09
CA LEU A 73 -10.38 10.42 1.63
C LEU A 73 -11.86 10.75 1.38
N SER A 74 -12.35 10.56 0.16
CA SER A 74 -13.75 10.77 -0.20
C SER A 74 -14.69 9.90 0.66
N SER A 75 -14.39 8.60 0.77
CA SER A 75 -15.20 7.67 1.56
C SER A 75 -15.15 7.95 3.07
N SER A 76 -14.07 8.54 3.58
CA SER A 76 -13.98 8.96 5.00
C SER A 76 -14.72 10.27 5.26
N THR A 77 -14.92 11.10 4.23
CA THR A 77 -15.53 12.43 4.36
C THR A 77 -17.05 12.41 4.11
N SER A 78 -17.60 11.36 3.48
CA SER A 78 -19.06 11.20 3.25
C SER A 78 -19.83 10.55 4.40
N ASN A 79 -19.29 10.51 5.62
CA ASN A 79 -19.98 10.05 6.82
C ASN A 79 -19.85 11.11 7.93
N SER A 80 -20.44 12.28 7.71
CA SER A 80 -20.70 13.32 8.72
C SER A 80 -21.84 14.20 8.23
#